data_AF-A0A2S8R7S4-F1
#
_entry.id   AF-A0A2S8R7S4-F1
#
_cell.length_a   1.000
_cell.length_b   1.000
_cell.length_c   1.000
_cell.angle_alpha   90.00
_cell.angle_beta   90.00
_cell.angle_gamma   90.00
#
_symmetry.space_group_name_H-M   'P 1'
#
loop_
_entity.id
_entity.type
_entity.pdbx_description
1 polymer ?
#
loop_
_entity_poly.entity_id
_entity_poly.type
_entity_poly.pdbx_seq_one_letter_code
_entity_poly.pdbx_strand_id
1 'polypeptide(L)'
;MHKITETTEITIKVNKDNINFYTHAHMPDGEYYIRVWMADINLASNNFTSINNAYNSLGTLKGIVPLDEIIITVKGSMHDDTNN
;
A
#
# COMPACT_ATOMS: atom_id res chain seq x y z
N MET A 1 -11.00 7.92 -33.82
CA MET A 1 -11.19 7.46 -32.43
C MET A 1 -9.81 7.18 -31.86
N HIS A 2 -9.42 7.86 -30.78
CA HIS A 2 -8.09 7.72 -30.19
C HIS A 2 -8.17 6.92 -28.89
N LYS A 3 -7.28 5.94 -28.73
CA LYS A 3 -7.13 5.15 -27.51
C LYS A 3 -5.78 5.53 -26.90
N ILE A 4 -5.81 6.06 -25.69
CA ILE A 4 -4.60 6.28 -24.89
C ILE A 4 -4.45 5.05 -24.00
N THR A 5 -3.25 4.47 -23.99
CA THR A 5 -2.89 3.39 -23.06
C THR A 5 -1.76 3.93 -22.19
N GLU A 6 -1.98 3.94 -20.89
CA GLU A 6 -0.99 4.36 -19.90
C GLU A 6 -0.53 3.13 -19.11
N THR A 7 0.79 3.01 -18.94
CA THR A 7 1.42 1.95 -18.16
C THR A 7 2.17 2.60 -17.01
N THR A 8 1.85 2.20 -15.78
CA THR A 8 2.51 2.69 -14.57
C THR A 8 3.24 1.53 -13.90
N GLU A 9 4.53 1.71 -13.61
CA GLU A 9 5.32 0.78 -12.81
C GLU A 9 5.41 1.27 -11.37
N ILE A 10 5.07 0.42 -10.41
CA ILE A 10 5.12 0.72 -8.98
C ILE A 10 6.14 -0.21 -8.33
N THR A 11 7.17 0.36 -7.72
CA THR A 11 8.15 -0.41 -6.93
C THR A 11 7.95 -0.16 -5.45
N ILE A 12 7.65 -1.21 -4.70
CA ILE A 12 7.45 -1.16 -3.25
C ILE A 12 8.65 -1.79 -2.57
N LYS A 13 9.37 -1.00 -1.77
CA LYS A 13 10.56 -1.48 -1.04
C LYS A 13 10.27 -1.46 0.45
N VAL A 14 10.13 -2.65 1.03
CA VAL A 14 10.00 -2.83 2.47
C VAL A 14 11.39 -3.03 3.07
N ASN A 15 11.69 -2.34 4.16
CA ASN A 15 13.01 -2.34 4.83
C ASN A 15 14.18 -2.08 3.87
N LYS A 16 14.11 -1.01 3.07
CA LYS A 16 15.12 -0.69 2.03
C LYS A 16 16.56 -0.70 2.56
N ASP A 17 16.77 -0.24 3.79
CA ASP A 17 18.10 -0.07 4.38
C ASP A 17 18.49 -1.24 5.30
N ASN A 18 17.65 -2.28 5.36
CA ASN A 18 17.84 -3.49 6.17
C ASN A 18 18.17 -3.18 7.64
N ILE A 19 17.45 -2.22 8.22
CA ILE A 19 17.60 -1.84 9.63
C ILE A 19 16.57 -2.58 10.48
N ASN A 20 16.90 -2.77 11.76
CA ASN A 20 15.94 -3.31 12.72
C ASN A 20 14.85 -2.27 12.99
N PHE A 21 13.58 -2.70 12.92
CA PHE A 21 12.44 -1.89 13.29
C PHE A 21 11.85 -2.37 14.60
N TYR A 22 11.31 -1.44 15.37
CA TYR A 22 10.49 -1.78 16.53
C TYR A 22 9.18 -2.39 16.05
N THR A 23 8.86 -3.56 16.58
CA THR A 23 7.55 -4.21 16.38
C THR A 23 6.58 -3.69 17.43
N HIS A 24 5.28 -3.85 17.18
CA HIS A 24 4.28 -3.52 18.18
C HIS A 24 4.44 -4.44 19.40
N ALA A 25 4.21 -3.95 20.63
CA ALA A 25 4.38 -4.73 21.87
C ALA A 25 3.48 -5.99 21.97
N HIS A 26 2.48 -6.10 21.10
CA HIS A 26 1.57 -7.26 21.01
C HIS A 26 1.76 -8.04 19.70
N MET A 27 2.92 -7.91 19.07
CA MET A 27 3.26 -8.61 17.83
C MET A 27 4.25 -9.73 18.17
N PRO A 28 3.79 -10.96 18.45
CA PRO A 28 4.68 -12.08 18.75
C PRO A 28 5.59 -12.42 17.57
N ASP A 29 6.67 -13.14 17.86
CA ASP A 29 7.54 -13.70 16.83
C ASP A 29 6.75 -14.64 15.90
N GLY A 30 6.90 -14.45 14.58
CA GLY A 30 6.10 -15.21 13.61
C GLY A 30 6.14 -14.68 12.18
N GLU A 31 5.35 -15.30 11.31
CA GLU A 31 5.18 -14.88 9.93
C GLU A 31 4.05 -13.84 9.82
N TYR A 32 4.31 -12.77 9.08
CA TYR A 32 3.36 -11.69 8.83
C TYR A 32 3.27 -11.39 7.34
N TYR A 33 2.07 -11.01 6.92
CA TYR A 33 1.79 -10.62 5.54
C TYR A 33 1.78 -9.10 5.43
N ILE A 34 2.57 -8.57 4.51
CA ILE A 34 2.43 -7.19 4.05
C ILE A 34 1.70 -7.26 2.71
N ARG A 35 0.50 -6.68 2.68
CA ARG A 35 -0.33 -6.57 1.48
C ARG A 35 -0.37 -5.14 1.02
N VAL A 36 -0.30 -4.96 -0.29
CA VAL A 36 -0.45 -3.64 -0.90
C VAL A 36 -1.65 -3.69 -1.84
N TRP A 37 -2.42 -2.62 -1.84
CA TRP A 37 -3.53 -2.44 -2.76
C TRP A 37 -3.59 -0.99 -3.22
N MET A 38 -4.17 -0.78 -4.39
CA MET A 38 -4.57 0.56 -4.83
C MET A 38 -6.02 0.76 -4.42
N ALA A 39 -6.30 1.87 -3.73
CA ALA A 39 -7.68 2.24 -3.41
C ALA A 39 -8.38 2.79 -4.65
N ASP A 40 -9.72 2.78 -4.61
CA ASP A 40 -10.54 3.49 -5.60
C ASP A 40 -10.19 4.98 -5.60
N ILE A 41 -10.02 5.56 -6.79
CA ILE A 41 -9.76 7.00 -6.96
C ILE A 41 -10.97 7.64 -7.62
N ASN A 42 -11.69 8.47 -6.87
CA ASN A 42 -12.75 9.29 -7.43
C ASN A 42 -12.15 10.51 -8.16
N LEU A 43 -12.14 10.45 -9.49
CA LEU A 43 -11.59 11.50 -10.35
C LEU A 43 -12.43 12.79 -10.34
N ALA A 44 -13.69 12.70 -9.92
CA ALA A 44 -14.56 13.86 -9.72
C ALA A 44 -14.40 14.51 -8.33
N SER A 45 -13.51 14.00 -7.48
CA SER A 45 -13.31 14.59 -6.14
C SER A 45 -12.55 15.90 -6.20
N ASN A 46 -12.95 16.83 -5.35
CA ASN A 46 -12.34 18.15 -5.15
C ASN A 46 -10.89 18.11 -4.61
N ASN A 47 -10.35 16.93 -4.28
CA ASN A 47 -8.95 16.76 -3.89
C ASN A 47 -7.98 16.89 -5.08
N PHE A 48 -8.49 16.85 -6.31
CA PHE A 48 -7.72 17.05 -7.54
C PHE A 48 -7.98 18.45 -8.12
N THR A 49 -7.51 19.47 -7.40
CA THR A 49 -7.83 20.90 -7.65
C THR A 49 -7.31 21.46 -8.97
N SER A 50 -6.45 20.73 -9.69
CA SER A 50 -5.88 21.13 -10.98
C SER A 50 -6.42 20.35 -12.19
N ILE A 51 -7.38 19.44 -11.97
CA ILE A 51 -7.85 18.54 -13.02
C ILE A 51 -9.19 19.06 -13.58
N ASN A 52 -9.13 19.58 -14.82
CA ASN A 52 -10.22 20.19 -15.61
C ASN A 52 -11.59 19.48 -15.51
N ASN A 53 -12.67 20.24 -15.76
CA ASN A 53 -14.08 19.80 -15.84
C ASN A 53 -14.33 18.47 -16.60
N ALA A 54 -13.45 18.09 -17.51
CA ALA A 54 -13.53 16.83 -18.26
C ALA A 54 -13.39 15.58 -17.38
N TYR A 55 -12.75 15.64 -16.21
CA TYR A 55 -12.61 14.49 -15.33
C TYR A 55 -13.81 14.27 -14.41
N ASN A 56 -14.64 15.29 -14.21
CA ASN A 56 -15.89 15.17 -13.45
C ASN A 56 -16.87 14.16 -14.08
N SER A 57 -16.77 13.90 -15.39
CA SER A 57 -17.57 12.92 -16.11
C SER A 57 -16.97 11.50 -16.15
N LEU A 58 -15.73 11.32 -15.69
CA LEU A 58 -14.99 10.05 -15.79
C LEU A 58 -15.23 9.10 -14.60
N GLY A 59 -15.92 9.56 -13.54
CA GLY A 59 -16.32 8.71 -12.42
C GLY A 59 -15.15 8.24 -11.54
N THR A 60 -15.21 6.99 -11.08
CA THR A 60 -14.22 6.40 -10.16
C THR A 60 -13.33 5.39 -10.89
N LEU A 61 -12.01 5.58 -10.84
CA LEU A 61 -11.06 4.55 -11.19
C LEU A 61 -11.06 3.49 -10.10
N LYS A 62 -11.34 2.25 -10.49
CA LYS A 62 -11.33 1.13 -9.56
C LYS A 62 -9.90 0.74 -9.22
N GLY A 63 -9.63 0.68 -7.93
CA GLY A 63 -8.39 0.18 -7.39
C GLY A 63 -8.22 -1.32 -7.59
N ILE A 64 -7.04 -1.83 -7.26
CA ILE A 64 -6.69 -3.25 -7.37
C ILE A 64 -6.36 -3.75 -5.97
N VAL A 65 -7.08 -4.80 -5.54
CA VAL A 65 -6.92 -5.44 -4.23
C VAL A 65 -6.88 -6.96 -4.41
N PRO A 66 -5.81 -7.67 -4.00
CA PRO A 66 -4.47 -7.18 -3.67
C PRO A 66 -3.64 -6.88 -4.94
N LEU A 67 -2.75 -5.89 -4.86
CA LEU A 67 -1.75 -5.61 -5.89
C LEU A 67 -0.54 -6.56 -5.74
N ASP A 68 -0.07 -6.73 -4.50
CA ASP A 68 1.05 -7.61 -4.17
C ASP A 68 0.98 -8.06 -2.71
N GLU A 69 1.67 -9.16 -2.39
CA GLU A 69 1.81 -9.70 -1.05
C GLU A 69 3.26 -10.18 -0.83
N ILE A 70 3.85 -9.77 0.28
CA ILE A 70 5.13 -10.31 0.75
C ILE A 70 4.97 -10.91 2.15
N ILE A 71 5.68 -12.02 2.37
CA ILE A 71 5.77 -12.65 3.69
C ILE A 71 7.05 -12.16 4.36
N ILE A 72 6.92 -11.70 5.59
CA ILE A 72 8.05 -11.31 6.44
C ILE A 72 8.06 -12.15 7.71
N THR A 73 9.25 -12.34 8.28
CA THR A 73 9.39 -12.97 9.60
C THR A 73 9.74 -11.90 10.63
N VAL A 74 8.99 -11.87 11.72
CA VAL A 74 9.30 -11.05 12.89
C VAL A 74 10.06 -11.89 13.90
N LYS A 75 11.19 -11.36 14.38
CA LYS A 75 12.05 -11.97 15.40
C LYS A 75 12.49 -10.94 16.44
N GLY A 76 12.45 -11.31 17.72
CA GLY A 76 12.89 -10.46 18.82
C GLY A 76 11.92 -9.32 19.12
N SER A 77 10.62 -9.60 19.10
CA SER A 77 9.60 -8.62 19.45
C SER A 77 9.62 -8.25 20.94
N MET A 78 9.26 -7.00 21.25
CA MET A 78 9.10 -6.56 22.66
C MET A 78 8.03 -7.37 23.41
N HIS A 79 7.12 -8.03 22.68
CA HIS A 79 6.12 -8.95 23.23
C HIS A 79 6.78 -10.03 24.10
N ASP A 80 7.78 -10.71 23.56
CA ASP A 80 8.49 -11.80 24.23
C ASP A 80 9.32 -11.28 25.41
N ASP A 81 9.87 -10.07 25.31
CA ASP A 81 10.61 -9.42 26.40
C ASP A 81 9.71 -9.04 27.59
N THR A 82 8.45 -8.64 27.34
CA THR A 82 7.51 -8.22 28.39
C THR A 82 6.72 -9.35 29.05
N ASN A 83 6.63 -10.51 28.41
CA ASN A 83 5.79 -11.63 28.87
C ASN A 83 6.59 -12.84 29.38
N ASN A 84 7.85 -12.64 29.77
CA ASN A 84 8.72 -13.66 30.39
C ASN A 84 8.49 -13.78 31.90
#